data_AF-A0A2J6TIW6-F1
#
_entry.id   AF-A0A2J6TIW6-F1
#
_cell.length_a   1.000
_cell.length_b   1.000
_cell.length_c   1.000
_cell.angle_alpha   90.00
_cell.angle_beta   90.00
_cell.angle_gamma   90.00
#
_symmetry.space_group_name_H-M   'P 1'
#
loop_
_entity.id
_entity.type
_entity.pdbx_description
1 polymer ?
#
loop_
_entity_poly.entity_id
_entity_poly.type
_entity_poly.pdbx_seq_one_letter_code
_entity_poly.pdbx_strand_id
1 'polypeptide(L)'
;MSSKEKANLARIRDNQRRSRARRKEYLQELEARLRQCELQGIEASSEIQMAARRVADENKKLRGLLVQHGVGEDTIETYLQTSPTTDTMMGGQYGSSKKHLQPHTAPQRSSIYIPTTSTSNVNNCNYATDMITTMAGGDPSAVRQDLGCLPGMDCEVDNHLVFNVMDRYTGSVGL
;
A
#
# COMPACT_ATOMS: atom_id res chain seq x y z
N MET A 1 -24.70 57.52 -2.39
CA MET A 1 -24.96 56.11 -2.04
C MET A 1 -26.42 55.92 -1.70
N SER A 2 -27.17 55.36 -2.63
CA SER A 2 -28.60 55.03 -2.51
C SER A 2 -28.83 53.98 -1.42
N SER A 3 -30.01 54.01 -0.77
CA SER A 3 -30.42 53.01 0.22
C SER A 3 -30.32 51.57 -0.32
N LYS A 4 -30.61 51.38 -1.61
CA LYS A 4 -30.50 50.09 -2.30
C LYS A 4 -29.06 49.57 -2.39
N GLU A 5 -28.09 50.46 -2.60
CA GLU A 5 -26.67 50.12 -2.65
C GLU A 5 -26.14 49.69 -1.28
N LYS A 6 -26.57 50.38 -0.21
CA LYS A 6 -26.23 50.01 1.17
C LYS A 6 -26.78 48.63 1.54
N ALA A 7 -28.03 48.34 1.16
CA ALA A 7 -28.64 47.03 1.38
C ALA A 7 -27.91 45.90 0.62
N ASN A 8 -27.50 46.15 -0.63
CA ASN A 8 -26.75 45.16 -1.41
C ASN A 8 -25.35 44.88 -0.80
N LEU A 9 -24.63 45.92 -0.37
CA LEU A 9 -23.34 45.77 0.30
C LEU A 9 -23.45 44.99 1.63
N ALA A 10 -24.50 45.24 2.42
CA ALA A 10 -24.75 44.49 3.64
C ALA A 10 -25.00 43.00 3.35
N ARG A 11 -25.80 42.68 2.32
CA ARG A 11 -26.06 41.30 1.89
C ARG A 11 -24.80 40.59 1.39
N ILE A 12 -23.94 41.27 0.62
CA ILE A 12 -22.67 40.70 0.15
C ILE A 12 -21.75 40.37 1.33
N ARG A 13 -21.64 41.27 2.30
CA ARG A 13 -20.84 41.04 3.52
C ARG A 13 -21.34 39.86 4.33
N ASP A 14 -22.66 39.72 4.51
CA ASP A 14 -23.24 38.60 5.24
C ASP A 14 -23.00 37.27 4.52
N ASN A 15 -23.20 37.23 3.19
CA ASN A 15 -22.87 36.04 2.39
C ASN A 15 -21.39 35.67 2.48
N GLN A 16 -20.50 36.66 2.41
CA GLN A 16 -19.06 36.45 2.56
C GLN A 16 -18.72 35.89 3.94
N ARG A 17 -19.37 36.39 5.00
CA ARG A 17 -19.20 35.90 6.37
C ARG A 17 -19.64 34.45 6.50
N ARG A 18 -20.83 34.12 5.99
CA ARG A 18 -21.38 32.75 6.00
C ARG A 18 -20.54 31.77 5.20
N SER A 19 -20.06 32.18 4.02
CA SER A 19 -19.15 31.36 3.21
C SER A 19 -17.83 31.09 3.94
N ARG A 20 -17.25 32.11 4.57
CA ARG A 20 -16.02 31.96 5.39
C ARG A 20 -16.26 31.05 6.60
N ALA A 21 -17.41 31.18 7.27
CA ALA A 21 -17.78 30.32 8.41
C ALA A 21 -17.91 28.86 7.98
N ARG A 22 -18.69 28.57 6.92
CA ARG A 22 -18.84 27.21 6.38
C ARG A 22 -17.51 26.61 5.92
N ARG A 23 -16.64 27.40 5.28
CA ARG A 23 -15.31 26.93 4.88
C ARG A 23 -14.45 26.59 6.09
N LYS A 24 -14.52 27.40 7.16
CA LYS A 24 -13.81 27.14 8.41
C LYS A 24 -14.31 25.84 9.05
N GLU A 25 -15.63 25.66 9.15
CA GLU A 25 -16.24 24.45 9.70
C GLU A 25 -15.85 23.20 8.89
N TYR A 26 -15.89 23.29 7.55
CA TYR A 26 -15.47 22.19 6.68
C TYR A 26 -13.99 21.83 6.82
N LEU A 27 -13.10 22.83 6.91
CA LEU A 27 -11.68 22.59 7.15
C LEU A 27 -11.44 21.93 8.51
N GLN A 28 -12.13 22.41 9.56
CA GLN A 28 -12.04 21.81 10.89
C GLN A 28 -12.52 20.36 10.92
N GLU A 29 -13.60 20.06 10.19
CA GLU A 29 -14.11 18.70 10.04
C GLU A 29 -13.10 17.80 9.31
N LEU A 30 -12.49 18.28 8.22
CA LEU A 30 -11.45 17.54 7.50
C LEU A 30 -10.22 17.27 8.39
N GLU A 31 -9.73 18.28 9.10
CA GLU A 31 -8.61 18.12 10.04
C GLU A 31 -8.95 17.12 11.16
N ALA A 32 -10.20 17.12 11.65
CA ALA A 32 -10.65 16.16 12.64
C ALA A 32 -10.67 14.72 12.10
N ARG A 33 -11.17 14.53 10.87
CA ARG A 33 -11.17 13.22 10.20
C ARG A 33 -9.75 12.72 9.94
N LEU A 34 -8.84 13.59 9.52
CA LEU A 34 -7.43 13.23 9.31
C LEU A 34 -6.79 12.74 10.61
N ARG A 35 -6.94 13.48 11.71
CA ARG A 35 -6.44 13.06 13.04
C ARG A 35 -7.02 11.71 13.47
N GLN A 36 -8.30 11.47 13.21
CA GLN A 36 -8.94 10.20 13.55
C GLN A 36 -8.32 9.03 12.78
N CYS A 37 -8.10 9.20 11.47
CA CYS A 37 -7.45 8.17 10.65
C CYS A 37 -6.01 7.91 11.09
N GLU A 38 -5.25 8.96 11.43
CA GLU A 38 -3.89 8.84 11.95
C GLU A 38 -3.85 8.05 13.27
N LEU A 39 -4.72 8.39 14.22
CA LEU A 39 -4.84 7.68 15.50
C LEU A 39 -5.19 6.21 15.31
N GLN A 40 -6.17 5.92 14.44
CA GLN A 40 -6.55 4.54 14.13
C GLN A 40 -5.40 3.75 13.49
N GLY A 41 -4.62 4.37 12.61
CA GLY A 41 -3.43 3.75 12.04
C GLY A 41 -2.36 3.41 13.08
N ILE A 42 -2.18 4.28 14.09
CA ILE A 42 -1.26 4.05 15.21
C ILE A 42 -1.76 2.89 16.09
N GLU A 43 -3.04 2.89 16.47
CA GLU A 43 -3.64 1.86 17.32
C GLU A 43 -3.60 0.49 16.65
N ALA A 44 -4.05 0.40 15.39
CA ALA A 44 -4.00 -0.84 14.61
C ALA A 44 -2.57 -1.37 14.47
N SER A 45 -1.58 -0.49 14.26
CA SER A 45 -0.17 -0.89 14.20
C SER A 45 0.33 -1.46 15.53
N SER A 46 -0.09 -0.87 16.65
CA SER A 46 0.25 -1.37 17.99
C SER A 46 -0.37 -2.74 18.27
N GLU A 47 -1.62 -2.96 17.87
CA GLU A 47 -2.30 -4.24 18.02
C GLU A 47 -1.59 -5.36 17.22
N ILE A 48 -1.23 -5.08 15.96
CA ILE A 48 -0.48 -6.02 15.12
C ILE A 48 0.87 -6.35 15.76
N GLN A 49 1.60 -5.34 16.24
CA GLN A 49 2.89 -5.54 16.91
C GLN A 49 2.76 -6.38 18.18
N MET A 50 1.70 -6.17 18.97
CA MET A 50 1.42 -6.97 20.15
C MET A 50 1.08 -8.42 19.80
N ALA A 51 0.24 -8.64 18.78
CA ALA A 51 -0.10 -9.97 18.30
C ALA A 51 1.14 -10.71 17.79
N ALA A 52 1.98 -10.05 16.98
CA ALA A 52 3.23 -10.61 16.48
C ALA A 52 4.19 -11.03 17.62
N ARG A 53 4.31 -10.21 18.67
CA ARG A 53 5.11 -10.56 19.87
C ARG A 53 4.56 -11.80 20.57
N ARG A 54 3.24 -11.91 20.75
CA ARG A 54 2.61 -13.09 21.37
C ARG A 54 2.89 -14.36 20.58
N VAL A 55 2.73 -14.30 19.25
CA VAL A 55 3.03 -15.44 18.36
C VAL A 55 4.51 -15.81 18.43
N ALA A 56 5.42 -14.84 18.46
CA ALA A 56 6.85 -15.11 18.60
C ALA A 56 7.20 -15.78 19.94
N ASP A 57 6.59 -15.32 21.04
CA ASP A 57 6.78 -15.91 22.37
C ASP A 57 6.22 -17.34 22.45
N GLU A 58 5.07 -17.59 21.84
CA GLU A 58 4.47 -18.92 21.73
C GLU A 58 5.36 -19.85 20.90
N ASN A 59 5.79 -19.41 19.71
CA ASN A 59 6.71 -20.17 18.87
C ASN A 59 8.02 -20.50 19.58
N LYS A 60 8.55 -19.58 20.39
CA LYS A 60 9.74 -19.84 21.21
C LYS A 60 9.50 -20.96 22.23
N LYS A 61 8.34 -20.95 22.90
CA LYS A 61 7.95 -22.01 23.86
C LYS A 61 7.74 -23.35 23.15
N LEU A 62 7.08 -23.35 21.99
CA LEU A 62 6.84 -24.55 21.18
C LEU A 62 8.17 -25.13 20.68
N ARG A 63 9.07 -24.31 20.13
CA ARG A 63 10.44 -24.75 19.76
C ARG A 63 11.16 -25.35 20.96
N GLY A 64 11.09 -24.70 22.13
CA GLY A 64 11.66 -25.25 23.37
C GLY A 64 11.08 -26.62 23.78
N LEU A 65 9.76 -26.79 23.66
CA LEU A 65 9.10 -28.06 23.94
C LEU A 65 9.51 -29.17 22.95
N LEU A 66 9.63 -28.83 21.67
CA LEU A 66 10.08 -29.77 20.63
C LEU A 66 11.51 -30.25 20.89
N VAL A 67 12.40 -29.33 21.27
CA VAL A 67 13.79 -29.68 21.66
C VAL A 67 13.80 -30.60 22.87
N GLN A 68 12.95 -30.35 23.89
CA GLN A 68 12.83 -31.26 25.04
C GLN A 68 12.37 -32.68 24.64
N HIS A 69 11.64 -32.81 23.54
CA HIS A 69 11.18 -34.11 23.02
C HIS A 69 12.14 -34.71 21.97
N GLY A 70 13.36 -34.18 21.85
CA GLY A 70 14.41 -34.72 20.99
C GLY A 70 14.35 -34.23 19.55
N VAL A 71 13.50 -33.26 19.22
CA VAL A 71 13.48 -32.62 17.90
C VAL A 71 14.48 -31.46 17.89
N GLY A 72 15.62 -31.65 17.22
CA GLY A 72 16.66 -30.64 17.11
C GLY A 72 16.24 -29.43 16.27
N GLU A 73 16.86 -28.28 16.55
CA GLU A 73 16.60 -27.01 15.87
C GLU A 73 16.77 -27.11 14.34
N ASP A 74 17.78 -27.87 13.88
CA ASP A 74 18.08 -28.07 12.46
C ASP A 74 16.95 -28.82 11.72
N THR A 75 16.31 -29.78 12.40
CA THR A 75 15.16 -30.52 11.87
C THR A 75 13.94 -29.62 11.76
N ILE A 76 13.72 -28.76 12.78
CA ILE A 76 12.63 -27.76 12.77
C ILE A 76 12.82 -26.78 11.60
N GLU A 77 14.05 -26.30 11.41
CA GLU A 77 14.36 -25.34 10.35
C GLU A 77 14.19 -25.95 8.96
N THR A 78 14.65 -27.18 8.76
CA THR A 78 14.42 -27.93 7.52
C THR A 78 12.93 -28.13 7.27
N TYR A 79 12.15 -28.46 8.30
CA TYR A 79 10.71 -28.66 8.17
C TYR A 79 9.98 -27.37 7.74
N LEU A 80 10.31 -26.23 8.35
CA LEU A 80 9.74 -24.92 7.98
C LEU A 80 10.06 -24.49 6.55
N GLN A 81 11.22 -24.91 6.02
CA GLN A 81 11.60 -24.67 4.63
C GLN A 81 10.87 -25.59 3.64
N THR A 82 10.47 -26.79 4.09
CA THR A 82 9.74 -27.77 3.26
C THR A 82 8.23 -27.58 3.26
N SER A 83 7.66 -26.92 4.28
CA SER A 83 6.24 -26.60 4.29
C SER A 83 5.98 -25.39 3.38
N PRO A 84 5.32 -25.55 2.21
CA PRO A 84 4.78 -24.39 1.53
C PRO A 84 3.74 -23.78 2.47
N THR A 85 4.04 -22.60 3.00
CA THR A 85 3.07 -21.82 3.76
C THR A 85 1.83 -21.68 2.89
N THR A 86 0.69 -22.20 3.36
CA THR A 86 -0.62 -21.94 2.72
C THR A 86 -0.97 -20.44 2.71
N ASP A 87 -0.14 -19.58 3.30
CA ASP A 87 -0.14 -18.11 3.17
C ASP A 87 0.44 -17.58 1.86
N THR A 88 0.93 -18.44 0.96
CA THR A 88 1.49 -18.01 -0.35
C THR A 88 0.43 -17.41 -1.29
N MET A 89 -0.82 -17.28 -0.84
CA MET A 89 -1.87 -16.60 -1.59
C MET A 89 -2.20 -15.17 -1.09
N MET A 90 -1.60 -14.65 0.00
CA MET A 90 -1.98 -13.32 0.55
C MET A 90 -0.91 -12.55 1.36
N GLY A 91 0.39 -12.60 1.03
CA GLY A 91 1.40 -11.87 1.80
C GLY A 91 2.61 -11.38 1.00
N GLY A 92 2.68 -10.06 0.78
CA GLY A 92 3.79 -9.38 0.12
C GLY A 92 5.15 -9.63 0.79
N GLN A 93 6.16 -9.76 -0.06
CA GLN A 93 7.57 -9.97 0.29
C GLN A 93 8.13 -8.83 1.17
N TYR A 94 8.34 -9.07 2.46
CA TYR A 94 9.43 -8.43 3.21
C TYR A 94 10.64 -9.37 3.13
N GLY A 95 11.39 -9.22 2.04
CA GLY A 95 12.64 -9.93 1.83
C GLY A 95 13.71 -9.48 2.82
N SER A 96 14.01 -10.34 3.79
CA SER A 96 15.28 -10.32 4.52
C SER A 96 16.36 -10.91 3.62
N SER A 97 16.97 -10.08 2.78
CA SER A 97 18.22 -10.42 2.10
C SER A 97 19.38 -9.69 2.79
N LYS A 98 20.12 -10.43 3.62
CA LYS A 98 21.46 -10.01 4.06
C LYS A 98 22.38 -9.97 2.82
N LYS A 99 22.58 -8.79 2.24
CA LYS A 99 23.74 -8.52 1.38
C LYS A 99 24.44 -7.24 1.85
N HIS A 100 25.58 -7.48 2.50
CA HIS A 100 26.82 -6.70 2.46
C HIS A 100 26.67 -5.17 2.22
N LEU A 101 26.66 -4.38 3.30
CA LEU A 101 26.84 -2.93 3.21
C LEU A 101 28.32 -2.60 2.95
N GLN A 102 28.57 -1.84 1.88
CA GLN A 102 29.83 -1.13 1.66
C GLN A 102 29.53 0.38 1.53
N PRO A 103 30.29 1.27 2.20
CA PRO A 103 29.91 2.67 2.37
C PRO A 103 30.34 3.51 1.17
N HIS A 104 29.39 4.12 0.47
CA HIS A 104 29.64 5.21 -0.46
C HIS A 104 29.04 6.50 0.10
N THR A 105 29.86 7.54 0.05
CA THR A 105 29.67 8.87 0.65
C THR A 105 28.73 9.76 -0.17
N ALA A 106 27.95 10.58 0.56
CA ALA A 106 27.21 11.82 0.16
C ALA A 106 25.70 11.70 -0.19
N PRO A 107 24.93 12.79 -0.05
CA PRO A 107 24.70 13.56 1.17
C PRO A 107 23.25 13.37 1.68
N GLN A 108 23.09 13.53 2.99
CA GLN A 108 21.81 13.34 3.67
C GLN A 108 20.75 14.33 3.22
N ARG A 109 19.64 13.80 2.70
CA ARG A 109 18.33 14.46 2.79
C ARG A 109 17.52 13.64 3.79
N SER A 110 17.26 14.24 4.94
CA SER A 110 16.40 13.72 6.00
C SER A 110 15.05 13.26 5.43
N SER A 111 14.89 11.95 5.24
CA SER A 111 13.62 11.35 4.88
C SER A 111 12.85 11.07 6.17
N ILE A 112 12.00 12.02 6.54
CA ILE A 112 10.89 11.75 7.44
C ILE A 112 9.98 10.81 6.65
N TYR A 113 9.97 9.52 6.99
CA TYR A 113 9.04 8.56 6.41
C TYR A 113 7.62 8.91 6.90
N ILE A 114 6.86 9.57 6.03
CA ILE A 114 5.40 9.69 6.15
C ILE A 114 4.84 8.51 5.35
N PRO A 115 4.05 7.60 5.94
CA PRO A 115 3.27 6.65 5.15
C PRO A 115 2.23 7.47 4.39
N THR A 116 2.41 7.62 3.08
CA THR A 116 1.45 8.30 2.23
C THR A 116 0.14 7.50 2.27
N THR A 117 -0.89 8.05 2.91
CA THR A 117 -2.28 7.72 2.56
C THR A 117 -2.56 8.32 1.19
N SER A 118 -1.99 7.71 0.15
CA SER A 118 -2.47 7.84 -1.22
C SER A 118 -2.86 6.44 -1.64
N THR A 119 -4.16 6.15 -1.67
CA THR A 119 -4.69 5.12 -2.56
C THR A 119 -4.50 5.62 -4.00
N SER A 120 -3.26 5.71 -4.46
CA SER A 120 -2.98 5.63 -5.88
C SER A 120 -3.26 4.18 -6.22
N ASN A 121 -4.45 3.91 -6.77
CA ASN A 121 -4.86 2.58 -7.26
C ASN A 121 -4.03 2.23 -8.48
N VAL A 122 -2.72 2.13 -8.32
CA VAL A 122 -1.74 1.91 -9.37
C VAL A 122 -0.81 0.77 -8.97
N ASN A 123 -0.44 -0.06 -9.93
CA ASN A 123 0.52 -1.14 -9.81
C ASN A 123 1.77 -0.82 -10.63
N ASN A 124 2.91 -1.44 -10.30
CA ASN A 124 4.08 -1.36 -11.17
C ASN A 124 3.78 -2.09 -12.48
N CYS A 125 4.07 -1.45 -13.62
CA CYS A 125 3.89 -2.04 -14.94
C CYS A 125 4.58 -3.42 -15.07
N ASN A 126 5.77 -3.60 -14.49
CA ASN A 126 6.44 -4.91 -14.49
C ASN A 126 5.62 -5.99 -13.75
N TYR A 127 5.02 -5.62 -12.62
CA TYR A 127 4.21 -6.54 -11.82
C TYR A 127 2.87 -6.85 -12.51
N ALA A 128 2.23 -5.82 -13.09
CA ALA A 128 1.01 -5.99 -13.87
C ALA A 128 1.23 -6.87 -15.10
N THR A 129 2.35 -6.69 -15.81
CA THR A 129 2.74 -7.52 -16.96
C THR A 129 2.94 -8.97 -16.54
N ASP A 130 3.70 -9.24 -15.48
CA ASP A 130 3.94 -10.60 -15.00
C ASP A 130 2.64 -11.30 -14.58
N MET A 131 1.77 -10.57 -13.88
CA MET A 131 0.46 -11.05 -13.46
C MET A 131 -0.43 -11.42 -14.66
N ILE A 132 -0.54 -10.54 -15.67
CA ILE A 132 -1.36 -10.76 -16.86
C ILE A 132 -0.80 -11.90 -17.72
N THR A 133 0.51 -11.91 -17.98
CA THR A 133 1.17 -12.98 -18.76
C THR A 133 1.03 -14.34 -18.07
N THR A 134 1.12 -14.39 -16.74
CA THR A 134 0.95 -15.63 -15.97
C THR A 134 -0.48 -16.16 -16.04
N MET A 135 -1.49 -15.30 -16.02
CA MET A 135 -2.90 -15.71 -15.97
C MET A 135 -3.54 -15.95 -17.34
N ALA A 136 -3.17 -15.17 -18.34
CA ALA A 136 -3.83 -15.17 -19.65
C ALA A 136 -2.95 -15.70 -20.79
N GLY A 137 -1.63 -15.81 -20.56
CA GLY A 137 -0.65 -16.05 -21.61
C GLY A 137 -0.44 -14.81 -22.50
N GLY A 138 0.68 -14.78 -23.22
CA GLY A 138 1.03 -13.68 -24.14
C GLY A 138 2.47 -13.20 -24.00
N ASP A 139 2.95 -12.44 -24.98
CA ASP A 139 4.29 -11.83 -24.92
C ASP A 139 4.31 -10.67 -23.91
N PRO A 140 5.22 -10.68 -22.91
CA PRO A 140 5.36 -9.60 -21.93
C PRO A 140 5.52 -8.21 -22.56
N SER A 141 6.17 -8.12 -23.72
CA SER A 141 6.39 -6.84 -24.41
C SER A 141 5.09 -6.26 -24.97
N ALA A 142 4.22 -7.10 -25.52
CA ALA A 142 2.91 -6.71 -26.02
C ALA A 142 1.97 -6.26 -24.88
N VAL A 143 1.93 -7.03 -23.77
CA VAL A 143 1.14 -6.67 -22.57
C VAL A 143 1.60 -5.33 -21.99
N ARG A 144 2.92 -5.10 -21.94
CA ARG A 144 3.51 -3.84 -21.46
C ARG A 144 3.15 -2.65 -22.35
N GLN A 145 3.10 -2.85 -23.66
CA GLN A 145 2.64 -1.84 -24.61
C GLN A 145 1.14 -1.54 -24.44
N ASP A 146 0.30 -2.55 -24.21
CA ASP A 146 -1.14 -2.41 -23.99
C ASP A 146 -1.48 -1.72 -22.66
N LEU A 147 -0.60 -1.86 -21.66
CA LEU A 147 -0.63 -1.09 -20.42
C LEU A 147 -0.17 0.37 -20.60
N GLY A 148 0.31 0.74 -21.80
CA GLY A 148 0.75 2.10 -22.13
C GLY A 148 2.20 2.41 -21.75
N CYS A 149 3.01 1.41 -21.44
CA CYS A 149 4.38 1.57 -20.97
C CYS A 149 5.37 1.66 -22.15
N LEU A 150 6.37 2.55 -22.06
CA LEU A 150 7.46 2.61 -23.04
C LEU A 150 8.47 1.45 -22.84
N PRO A 151 9.15 0.98 -23.90
CA PRO A 151 10.13 -0.09 -23.78
C PRO A 151 11.26 0.28 -22.81
N GLY A 152 11.51 -0.59 -21.83
CA GLY A 152 12.62 -0.45 -20.88
C GLY A 152 12.42 0.59 -19.76
N MET A 153 11.21 1.14 -19.59
CA MET A 153 10.91 2.07 -18.48
C MET A 153 9.87 1.50 -17.52
N ASP A 154 10.17 1.54 -16.23
CA ASP A 154 9.24 1.14 -15.17
C ASP A 154 8.32 2.30 -14.84
N CYS A 155 7.02 2.14 -15.07
CA CYS A 155 6.00 3.14 -14.81
C CYS A 155 4.85 2.54 -13.98
N GLU A 156 4.07 3.43 -13.37
CA GLU A 156 2.88 3.06 -12.60
C GLU A 156 1.65 3.01 -13.52
N VAL A 157 0.85 1.95 -13.40
CA VAL A 157 -0.33 1.69 -14.22
C VAL A 157 -1.56 1.57 -13.33
N ASP A 158 -2.67 2.18 -13.70
CA ASP A 158 -3.91 2.13 -12.90
C ASP A 158 -4.48 0.71 -12.82
N ASN A 159 -4.91 0.29 -11.64
CA ASN A 159 -5.45 -1.04 -11.39
C ASN A 159 -6.67 -1.35 -12.28
N HIS A 160 -7.54 -0.37 -12.57
CA HIS A 160 -8.64 -0.56 -13.53
C HIS A 160 -8.14 -0.86 -14.94
N LEU A 161 -7.03 -0.23 -15.36
CA LEU A 161 -6.41 -0.53 -16.66
C LEU A 161 -5.83 -1.95 -16.68
N VAL A 162 -5.20 -2.37 -15.59
CA VAL A 162 -4.67 -3.75 -15.44
C VAL A 162 -5.77 -4.80 -15.60
N PHE A 163 -6.92 -4.63 -14.93
CA PHE A 163 -8.05 -5.55 -15.07
C PHE A 163 -8.64 -5.54 -16.49
N ASN A 164 -8.77 -4.35 -17.11
CA ASN A 164 -9.25 -4.25 -18.49
C ASN A 164 -8.32 -4.94 -19.50
N VAL A 165 -7.00 -4.84 -19.32
CA VAL A 165 -6.02 -5.53 -20.19
C VAL A 165 -6.06 -7.03 -19.92
N MET A 166 -6.14 -7.45 -18.67
CA MET A 166 -6.29 -8.86 -18.31
C MET A 166 -7.51 -9.50 -18.99
N ASP A 167 -8.68 -8.87 -18.92
CA ASP A 167 -9.93 -9.37 -19.54
C ASP A 167 -9.83 -9.51 -21.07
N ARG A 168 -9.04 -8.66 -21.73
CA ARG A 168 -8.80 -8.78 -23.19
C ARG A 168 -7.96 -10.00 -23.54
N TYR A 169 -6.93 -10.28 -22.75
CA TYR A 169 -6.06 -11.43 -22.97
C TYR A 169 -6.75 -12.75 -22.56
N THR A 170 -7.52 -12.77 -21.47
CA THR A 170 -8.29 -13.96 -21.05
C THR A 170 -9.51 -14.21 -21.96
N GLY A 171 -10.17 -13.16 -22.44
CA GLY A 171 -11.30 -13.25 -23.36
C GLY A 171 -10.95 -13.69 -24.78
N SER A 172 -9.67 -13.61 -25.17
CA SER A 172 -9.19 -14.01 -26.50
C SER A 172 -8.79 -15.50 -26.61
N VAL A 173 -8.82 -16.26 -25.50
CA VAL A 173 -8.54 -17.72 -25.47
C VAL A 173 -9.82 -18.55 -25.71
N GLY A 174 -10.96 -17.89 -25.96
CA GLY A 174 -12.23 -18.54 -26.25
C GLY A 174 -12.71 -18.30 -27.69
N LEU A 175 -12.03 -18.87 -28.67
CA LEU A 175 -12.56 -19.32 -29.98
C LEU A 175 -11.52 -20.19 -30.70
#